data_AF-A0A1B7NXB6-F1
#
_entry.id   AF-A0A1B7NXB6-F1
#
_cell.length_a   1.000
_cell.length_b   1.000
_cell.length_c   1.000
_cell.angle_alpha   90.00
_cell.angle_beta   90.00
_cell.angle_gamma   90.00
#
_symmetry.space_group_name_H-M   'P 1'
#
loop_
_entity.id
_entity.type
_entity.pdbx_description
1 polymer ?
#
loop_
_entity_poly.entity_id
_entity_poly.type
_entity_poly.pdbx_seq_one_letter_code
_entity_poly.pdbx_strand_id
1 'polypeptide(L)'
;MLANERLHQIYPNCITVAEDVSGMPALCLPLTLGGAGFDYRLAMAIPDMYIKLLKEQKDEEWNMGHLTFTLTNRRHGEKTIAYAESHDQALVGDKSLMMWLCDKELYTHMSILTELTPVIARGLSLHKMIRLLTHGLGGEGYLNFEGNEFGHPEWLDFPRAGNNNSYWYARRQLNLTEDPLLRYKFLNDFDRAMQMAEEKHGWLAAPQGYVSQKHEENKVIVFERAGLVWVFNFHATQSWADYKIGVGRKGGGKYRIVLDTDAEEFGGFGRVDAGTKFFTRGQGWDGMEDSLMVYVPTRTALVLALEEKT
;
A
#
# COMPACT_ATOMS: atom_id res chain seq x y z
N MET A 1 -15.14 7.90 25.90
CA MET A 1 -14.94 7.52 27.32
C MET A 1 -16.03 6.58 27.81
N LEU A 2 -17.20 7.04 28.30
CA LEU A 2 -18.23 6.13 28.87
C LEU A 2 -18.69 5.02 27.91
N ALA A 3 -18.88 5.34 26.62
CA ALA A 3 -19.27 4.37 25.60
C ALA A 3 -18.21 3.27 25.43
N ASN A 4 -16.94 3.64 25.23
CA ASN A 4 -15.84 2.69 25.06
C ASN A 4 -15.65 1.80 26.28
N GLU A 5 -15.68 2.38 27.49
CA GLU A 5 -15.58 1.59 28.73
C GLU A 5 -16.71 0.56 28.83
N ARG A 6 -17.95 0.99 28.55
CA ARG A 6 -19.11 0.10 28.60
C ARG A 6 -19.05 -0.99 27.54
N LEU A 7 -18.63 -0.67 26.32
CA LEU A 7 -18.49 -1.63 25.22
C LEU A 7 -17.47 -2.71 25.56
N HIS A 8 -16.26 -2.34 26.01
CA HIS A 8 -15.22 -3.31 26.35
C HIS A 8 -15.53 -4.16 27.58
N GLN A 9 -16.33 -3.65 28.52
CA GLN A 9 -16.82 -4.45 29.66
C GLN A 9 -17.82 -5.53 29.22
N ILE A 10 -18.70 -5.22 28.26
CA ILE A 10 -19.72 -6.17 27.77
C ILE A 10 -19.11 -7.12 26.73
N TYR A 11 -18.26 -6.60 25.86
CA TYR A 11 -17.66 -7.29 24.72
C TYR A 11 -16.14 -7.04 24.72
N PRO A 12 -15.34 -7.82 25.49
CA PRO A 12 -13.91 -7.57 25.65
C PRO A 12 -13.08 -7.58 24.36
N ASN A 13 -13.60 -8.21 23.30
CA ASN A 13 -12.96 -8.32 22.00
C ASN A 13 -13.57 -7.36 20.96
N CYS A 14 -14.48 -6.45 21.33
CA CYS A 14 -14.97 -5.46 20.38
C CYS A 14 -13.85 -4.53 19.95
N ILE A 15 -13.96 -3.99 18.74
CA ILE A 15 -13.05 -2.98 18.23
C ILE A 15 -13.85 -1.69 18.01
N THR A 16 -13.33 -0.60 18.54
CA THR A 16 -13.84 0.75 18.39
C THR A 16 -12.84 1.60 17.63
N VAL A 17 -13.29 2.23 16.54
CA VAL A 17 -12.44 3.05 15.67
C VAL A 17 -12.92 4.48 15.70
N ALA A 18 -12.02 5.43 15.94
CA ALA A 18 -12.30 6.85 15.84
C ALA A 18 -11.95 7.41 14.45
N GLU A 19 -12.92 8.08 13.84
CA GLU A 19 -12.68 9.00 12.72
C GLU A 19 -12.39 10.39 13.29
N ASP A 20 -11.11 10.70 13.48
CA ASP A 20 -10.64 11.99 13.99
C ASP A 20 -9.49 12.52 13.14
N VAL A 21 -9.76 13.64 12.44
CA VAL A 21 -8.76 14.33 11.62
C VAL A 21 -7.80 15.17 12.44
N SER A 22 -8.20 15.61 13.65
CA SER A 22 -7.41 16.54 14.47
C SER A 22 -6.12 15.92 15.00
N GLY A 23 -6.14 14.61 15.23
CA GLY A 23 -5.03 13.89 15.85
C GLY A 23 -4.91 14.12 17.33
N MET A 24 -6.07 14.14 18.01
CA MET A 24 -6.14 14.29 19.45
C MET A 24 -5.27 13.22 20.15
N PRO A 25 -4.29 13.63 20.99
CA PRO A 25 -3.44 12.68 21.71
C PRO A 25 -4.26 11.90 22.74
N ALA A 26 -3.86 10.65 23.00
CA ALA A 26 -4.52 9.74 23.94
C ALA A 26 -5.97 9.34 23.56
N LEU A 27 -6.41 9.65 22.33
CA LEU A 27 -7.71 9.21 21.82
C LEU A 27 -7.79 7.67 21.80
N CYS A 28 -6.67 7.01 21.44
CA CYS A 28 -6.59 5.56 21.33
C CYS A 28 -5.84 4.91 22.51
N LEU A 29 -5.87 5.56 23.69
CA LEU A 29 -5.33 5.00 24.93
C LEU A 29 -6.47 4.62 25.89
N PRO A 30 -6.25 3.64 26.78
CA PRO A 30 -7.25 3.23 27.75
C PRO A 30 -7.56 4.34 28.77
N LEU A 31 -8.76 4.30 29.34
CA LEU A 31 -9.22 5.28 30.33
C LEU A 31 -8.34 5.29 31.59
N THR A 32 -7.74 4.15 31.96
CA THR A 32 -6.80 4.05 33.09
C THR A 32 -5.53 4.89 32.93
N LEU A 33 -5.18 5.25 31.69
CA LEU A 33 -4.10 6.17 31.36
C LEU A 33 -4.60 7.60 31.05
N GLY A 34 -5.88 7.87 31.27
CA GLY A 34 -6.52 9.15 30.94
C GLY A 34 -6.92 9.30 29.47
N GLY A 35 -6.91 8.21 28.69
CA GLY A 35 -7.30 8.22 27.28
C GLY A 35 -8.80 8.10 27.04
N ALA A 36 -9.23 8.25 25.78
CA ALA A 36 -10.65 8.20 25.41
C ALA A 36 -11.20 6.77 25.24
N GLY A 37 -10.31 5.77 25.14
CA GLY A 37 -10.62 4.35 25.10
C GLY A 37 -10.93 3.77 23.72
N PHE A 38 -10.63 4.47 22.62
CA PHE A 38 -10.72 3.86 21.29
C PHE A 38 -9.55 2.89 21.07
N ASP A 39 -9.77 1.87 20.24
CA ASP A 39 -8.72 0.91 19.91
C ASP A 39 -7.83 1.40 18.78
N TYR A 40 -8.45 2.06 17.79
CA TYR A 40 -7.79 2.60 16.61
C TYR A 40 -8.32 3.98 16.26
N ARG A 41 -7.52 4.71 15.48
CA ARG A 41 -7.98 5.86 14.69
C ARG A 41 -7.65 5.69 13.22
N LEU A 42 -8.37 6.40 12.36
CA LEU A 42 -8.08 6.47 10.94
C LEU A 42 -6.85 7.34 10.65
N ALA A 43 -5.93 6.86 9.82
CA ALA A 43 -4.74 7.59 9.37
C ALA A 43 -5.08 8.52 8.19
N MET A 44 -5.93 9.52 8.43
CA MET A 44 -6.56 10.35 7.40
C MET A 44 -5.58 11.19 6.57
N ALA A 45 -4.34 11.42 7.04
CA ALA A 45 -3.33 12.15 6.29
C ALA A 45 -2.73 11.36 5.11
N ILE A 46 -2.87 10.03 5.10
CA ILE A 46 -2.27 9.17 4.06
C ILE A 46 -2.97 9.38 2.70
N PRO A 47 -4.31 9.31 2.59
CA PRO A 47 -4.99 9.61 1.32
C PRO A 47 -4.73 11.02 0.78
N ASP A 48 -4.73 12.04 1.65
CA ASP A 48 -4.48 13.43 1.26
C ASP A 48 -3.10 13.60 0.61
N MET A 49 -2.10 12.92 1.16
CA MET A 49 -0.76 12.90 0.59
C MET A 49 -0.77 12.33 -0.83
N TYR A 50 -1.41 11.18 -1.06
CA TYR A 50 -1.42 10.56 -2.39
C TYR A 50 -2.20 11.39 -3.41
N ILE A 51 -3.34 11.98 -3.03
CA ILE A 51 -4.06 12.92 -3.90
C ILE A 51 -3.16 14.09 -4.27
N LYS A 52 -2.50 14.72 -3.29
CA LYS A 52 -1.62 15.85 -3.56
C LYS A 52 -0.49 15.48 -4.52
N LEU A 53 0.14 14.33 -4.30
CA LEU A 53 1.20 13.82 -5.18
C LEU A 53 0.70 13.60 -6.62
N LEU A 54 -0.46 12.97 -6.79
CA LEU A 54 -1.00 12.65 -8.11
C LEU A 54 -1.58 13.86 -8.85
N LYS A 55 -2.07 14.86 -8.10
CA LYS A 55 -2.68 16.06 -8.66
C LYS A 55 -1.68 17.16 -8.98
N GLU A 56 -0.66 17.33 -8.14
CA GLU A 56 0.19 18.53 -8.16
C GLU A 56 1.64 18.24 -8.60
N GLN A 57 2.07 16.97 -8.64
CA GLN A 57 3.48 16.62 -8.86
C GLN A 57 3.65 15.57 -9.95
N LYS A 58 4.76 15.66 -10.68
CA LYS A 58 5.22 14.58 -11.56
C LYS A 58 5.90 13.49 -10.74
N ASP A 59 5.95 12.27 -11.28
CA ASP A 59 6.56 11.11 -10.61
C ASP A 59 8.02 11.38 -10.17
N GLU A 60 8.80 12.11 -10.97
CA GLU A 60 10.20 12.42 -10.68
C GLU A 60 10.37 13.42 -9.52
N GLU A 61 9.31 14.17 -9.19
CA GLU A 61 9.29 15.17 -8.13
C GLU A 61 8.86 14.57 -6.79
N TRP A 62 8.36 13.32 -6.78
CA TRP A 62 7.92 12.65 -5.56
C TRP A 62 9.09 12.50 -4.58
N ASN A 63 8.86 12.96 -3.36
CA ASN A 63 9.85 12.93 -2.29
C ASN A 63 9.68 11.66 -1.43
N MET A 64 10.68 10.78 -1.47
CA MET A 64 10.66 9.49 -0.77
C MET A 64 10.67 9.68 0.75
N GLY A 65 11.36 10.72 1.23
CA GLY A 65 11.37 11.12 2.63
C GLY A 65 10.00 11.57 3.13
N HIS A 66 9.26 12.36 2.35
CA HIS A 66 7.92 12.82 2.68
C HIS A 66 6.90 11.67 2.67
N LEU A 67 6.99 10.78 1.68
CA LEU A 67 6.18 9.54 1.64
C LEU A 67 6.38 8.71 2.90
N THR A 68 7.64 8.36 3.18
CA THR A 68 7.97 7.53 4.35
C THR A 68 7.64 8.24 5.66
N PHE A 69 7.90 9.53 5.77
CA PHE A 69 7.54 10.34 6.94
C PHE A 69 6.04 10.31 7.20
N THR A 70 5.19 10.60 6.19
CA THR A 70 3.74 10.64 6.39
C THR A 70 3.18 9.27 6.82
N LEU A 71 3.69 8.18 6.25
CA LEU A 71 3.29 6.81 6.62
C LEU A 71 3.77 6.40 8.02
N THR A 72 4.87 6.98 8.51
CA THR A 72 5.49 6.61 9.79
C THR A 72 5.26 7.61 10.92
N ASN A 73 4.77 8.82 10.62
CA ASN A 73 4.54 9.89 11.59
C ASN A 73 3.26 9.62 12.40
N ARG A 74 3.36 8.66 13.32
CA ARG A 74 2.26 8.16 14.14
C ARG A 74 2.71 8.07 15.60
N ARG A 75 1.76 8.13 16.53
CA ARG A 75 2.06 8.14 17.96
C ARG A 75 2.35 6.72 18.42
N HIS A 76 3.53 6.50 19.00
CA HIS A 76 3.87 5.20 19.56
C HIS A 76 2.86 4.79 20.64
N GLY A 77 2.33 3.57 20.54
CA GLY A 77 1.33 3.03 21.46
C GLY A 77 -0.13 3.37 21.12
N GLU A 78 -0.40 4.20 20.12
CA GLU A 78 -1.76 4.47 19.61
C GLU A 78 -1.91 3.83 18.23
N LYS A 79 -2.78 2.82 18.10
CA LYS A 79 -2.93 2.07 16.86
C LYS A 79 -3.70 2.87 15.80
N THR A 80 -3.33 2.65 14.55
CA THR A 80 -3.90 3.37 13.40
C THR A 80 -4.31 2.42 12.29
N ILE A 81 -5.43 2.72 11.64
CA ILE A 81 -5.88 2.03 10.43
C ILE A 81 -5.44 2.88 9.24
N ALA A 82 -4.57 2.30 8.40
CA ALA A 82 -4.06 2.93 7.20
C ALA A 82 -4.90 2.54 5.98
N TYR A 83 -5.06 3.47 5.05
CA TYR A 83 -5.75 3.26 3.80
C TYR A 83 -5.23 4.26 2.78
N ALA A 84 -5.13 3.83 1.53
CA ALA A 84 -4.51 4.64 0.47
C ALA A 84 -5.50 5.65 -0.12
N GLU A 85 -6.79 5.31 -0.08
CA GLU A 85 -7.90 6.17 -0.52
C GLU A 85 -9.17 5.86 0.27
N SER A 86 -10.04 6.86 0.41
CA SER A 86 -11.26 6.81 1.23
C SER A 86 -12.53 6.64 0.39
N HIS A 87 -13.66 6.49 1.08
CA HIS A 87 -14.98 6.51 0.45
C HIS A 87 -15.36 7.90 -0.08
N ASP A 88 -14.89 8.98 0.55
CA ASP A 88 -15.14 10.35 0.08
C ASP A 88 -14.51 10.60 -1.29
N GLN A 89 -13.30 10.08 -1.51
CA GLN A 89 -12.56 10.24 -2.78
C GLN A 89 -13.18 9.42 -3.91
N ALA A 90 -14.04 8.45 -3.57
CA ALA A 90 -14.83 7.70 -4.54
C ALA A 90 -16.11 8.43 -4.94
N LEU A 91 -16.51 9.52 -4.26
CA LEU A 91 -17.73 10.27 -4.59
C LEU A 91 -17.56 11.17 -5.82
N VAL A 92 -18.70 11.54 -6.41
CA VAL A 92 -18.74 12.55 -7.48
C VAL A 92 -18.09 13.86 -7.04
N GLY A 93 -17.20 14.39 -7.89
CA GLY A 93 -16.46 15.63 -7.60
C GLY A 93 -15.03 15.42 -7.14
N ASP A 94 -14.65 14.17 -6.83
CA ASP A 94 -13.25 13.76 -6.63
C ASP A 94 -12.88 12.60 -7.59
N LYS A 95 -11.67 12.06 -7.46
CA LYS A 95 -11.18 10.92 -8.23
C LYS A 95 -10.55 9.88 -7.31
N SER A 96 -10.86 8.61 -7.55
CA SER A 96 -10.11 7.48 -7.01
C SER A 96 -8.64 7.51 -7.47
N LEU A 97 -7.77 6.75 -6.78
CA LEU A 97 -6.37 6.60 -7.19
C LEU A 97 -6.27 6.13 -8.65
N MET A 98 -7.10 5.17 -9.04
CA MET A 98 -7.09 4.67 -10.41
C MET A 98 -7.53 5.73 -11.43
N MET A 99 -8.55 6.54 -11.10
CA MET A 99 -8.97 7.66 -11.94
C MET A 99 -7.91 8.76 -12.04
N TRP A 100 -7.14 9.02 -10.96
CA TRP A 100 -5.98 9.92 -11.01
C TRP A 100 -4.84 9.37 -11.87
N LEU A 101 -4.62 8.06 -11.85
CA LEU A 101 -3.50 7.41 -12.53
C LEU A 101 -3.73 7.24 -14.04
N CYS A 102 -4.95 6.89 -14.44
CA CYS A 102 -5.25 6.45 -15.82
C CYS A 102 -6.30 7.31 -16.52
N ASP A 103 -7.13 8.05 -15.76
CA ASP A 103 -8.19 8.91 -16.29
C ASP A 103 -9.02 8.19 -17.38
N LYS A 104 -9.27 8.85 -18.52
CA LYS A 104 -10.07 8.32 -19.63
C LYS A 104 -9.52 7.05 -20.28
N GLU A 105 -8.24 6.71 -20.10
CA GLU A 105 -7.69 5.50 -20.70
C GLU A 105 -8.27 4.22 -20.08
N LEU A 106 -8.84 4.31 -18.87
CA LEU A 106 -9.55 3.18 -18.26
C LEU A 106 -10.67 2.64 -19.14
N TYR A 107 -11.37 3.51 -19.86
CA TYR A 107 -12.52 3.14 -20.68
C TYR A 107 -12.14 2.51 -22.03
N THR A 108 -10.86 2.55 -22.40
CA THR A 108 -10.40 2.17 -23.75
C THR A 108 -9.27 1.14 -23.73
N HIS A 109 -8.47 1.11 -22.68
CA HIS A 109 -7.26 0.30 -22.59
C HIS A 109 -7.22 -0.59 -21.34
N MET A 110 -8.37 -0.93 -20.75
CA MET A 110 -8.44 -1.94 -19.69
C MET A 110 -8.70 -3.35 -20.22
N SER A 111 -8.84 -3.54 -21.53
CA SER A 111 -8.87 -4.89 -22.13
C SER A 111 -7.45 -5.41 -22.36
N ILE A 112 -7.20 -6.68 -22.05
CA ILE A 112 -5.93 -7.35 -22.39
C ILE A 112 -5.70 -7.47 -23.90
N LEU A 113 -6.75 -7.31 -24.71
CA LEU A 113 -6.69 -7.36 -26.18
C LEU A 113 -6.27 -6.02 -26.80
N THR A 114 -6.36 -4.93 -26.04
CA THR A 114 -5.88 -3.61 -26.45
C THR A 114 -4.42 -3.42 -26.08
N GLU A 115 -3.75 -2.45 -26.72
CA GLU A 115 -2.38 -2.09 -26.38
C GLU A 115 -2.25 -1.78 -24.87
N LEU A 116 -1.13 -2.22 -24.26
CA LEU A 116 -0.77 -1.79 -22.92
C LEU A 116 -0.03 -0.46 -23.03
N THR A 117 -0.78 0.64 -23.00
CA THR A 117 -0.20 1.98 -23.10
C THR A 117 0.72 2.27 -21.90
N PRO A 118 1.70 3.18 -22.03
CA PRO A 118 2.52 3.62 -20.90
C PRO A 118 1.71 4.18 -19.72
N VAL A 119 0.53 4.77 -19.98
CA VAL A 119 -0.37 5.30 -18.94
C VAL A 119 -1.03 4.17 -18.16
N ILE A 120 -1.58 3.15 -18.84
CA ILE A 120 -2.15 1.98 -18.16
C ILE A 120 -1.07 1.18 -17.44
N ALA A 121 0.09 0.95 -18.06
CA ALA A 121 1.21 0.26 -17.40
C ALA A 121 1.65 1.00 -16.12
N ARG A 122 1.79 2.33 -16.18
CA ARG A 122 2.07 3.18 -15.02
C ARG A 122 1.00 3.02 -13.94
N GLY A 123 -0.27 3.10 -14.32
CA GLY A 123 -1.38 3.04 -13.37
C GLY A 123 -1.50 1.71 -12.67
N LEU A 124 -1.37 0.59 -13.41
CA LEU A 124 -1.36 -0.75 -12.81
C LEU A 124 -0.22 -0.90 -11.80
N SER A 125 1.00 -0.50 -12.16
CA SER A 125 2.16 -0.57 -11.26
C SER A 125 1.99 0.32 -10.02
N LEU A 126 1.70 1.61 -10.20
CA LEU A 126 1.62 2.55 -9.08
C LEU A 126 0.44 2.26 -8.16
N HIS A 127 -0.70 1.80 -8.68
CA HIS A 127 -1.83 1.39 -7.85
C HIS A 127 -1.44 0.28 -6.88
N LYS A 128 -0.76 -0.77 -7.36
CA LYS A 128 -0.25 -1.86 -6.52
C LYS A 128 0.78 -1.35 -5.51
N MET A 129 1.74 -0.54 -5.96
CA MET A 129 2.82 -0.04 -5.11
C MET A 129 2.32 0.90 -4.00
N ILE A 130 1.42 1.84 -4.31
CA ILE A 130 0.84 2.79 -3.33
C ILE A 130 0.11 2.01 -2.24
N ARG A 131 -0.71 1.04 -2.63
CA ARG A 131 -1.48 0.21 -1.69
C ARG A 131 -0.55 -0.66 -0.85
N LEU A 132 0.44 -1.31 -1.45
CA LEU A 132 1.41 -2.14 -0.74
C LEU A 132 2.27 -1.34 0.25
N LEU A 133 2.76 -0.15 -0.15
CA LEU A 133 3.53 0.72 0.73
C LEU A 133 2.69 1.18 1.92
N THR A 134 1.42 1.55 1.67
CA THR A 134 0.46 1.89 2.73
C THR A 134 0.21 0.71 3.67
N HIS A 135 0.01 -0.50 3.12
CA HIS A 135 -0.23 -1.73 3.87
C HIS A 135 0.96 -2.12 4.74
N GLY A 136 2.18 -2.02 4.19
CA GLY A 136 3.41 -2.43 4.86
C GLY A 136 3.90 -1.43 5.89
N LEU A 137 3.71 -0.13 5.68
CA LEU A 137 4.37 0.92 6.49
C LEU A 137 3.41 1.84 7.26
N GLY A 138 2.16 1.97 6.80
CA GLY A 138 1.25 3.05 7.19
C GLY A 138 0.48 2.85 8.50
N GLY A 139 0.37 1.63 9.04
CA GLY A 139 -0.58 1.33 10.11
C GLY A 139 -0.35 0.04 10.89
N GLU A 140 -1.20 -0.16 11.90
CA GLU A 140 -1.43 -1.41 12.65
C GLU A 140 -2.71 -2.13 12.19
N GLY A 141 -3.38 -1.58 11.18
CA GLY A 141 -4.51 -2.15 10.48
C GLY A 141 -4.61 -1.54 9.09
N TYR A 142 -5.32 -2.21 8.19
CA TYR A 142 -5.57 -1.72 6.84
C TYR A 142 -7.06 -1.62 6.55
N LEU A 143 -7.44 -0.63 5.76
CA LEU A 143 -8.80 -0.44 5.27
C LEU A 143 -8.79 -0.25 3.76
N ASN A 144 -9.81 -0.80 3.11
CA ASN A 144 -10.07 -0.62 1.69
C ASN A 144 -11.57 -0.39 1.50
N PHE A 145 -11.93 0.61 0.69
CA PHE A 145 -13.31 0.87 0.32
C PHE A 145 -13.70 0.03 -0.91
N GLU A 146 -14.88 -0.57 -0.88
CA GLU A 146 -15.36 -1.54 -1.89
C GLU A 146 -15.20 -1.02 -3.32
N GLY A 147 -14.53 -1.81 -4.15
CA GLY A 147 -14.19 -1.50 -5.55
C GLY A 147 -12.76 -0.99 -5.73
N ASN A 148 -12.19 -0.29 -4.76
CA ASN A 148 -10.85 0.27 -4.89
C ASN A 148 -9.77 -0.83 -4.92
N GLU A 149 -10.09 -2.03 -4.41
CA GLU A 149 -9.19 -3.18 -4.44
C GLU A 149 -8.77 -3.60 -5.85
N PHE A 150 -9.67 -3.40 -6.82
CA PHE A 150 -9.42 -3.68 -8.22
C PHE A 150 -9.33 -2.42 -9.08
N GLY A 151 -9.26 -1.23 -8.47
CA GLY A 151 -9.23 0.03 -9.20
C GLY A 151 -10.51 0.29 -10.00
N HIS A 152 -11.67 0.15 -9.33
CA HIS A 152 -12.99 0.40 -9.94
C HIS A 152 -13.01 1.75 -10.68
N PRO A 153 -13.50 1.80 -11.94
CA PRO A 153 -13.53 3.02 -12.74
C PRO A 153 -14.64 3.97 -12.27
N GLU A 154 -14.77 5.12 -12.93
CA GLU A 154 -15.85 6.09 -12.68
C GLU A 154 -15.83 6.63 -11.23
N TRP A 155 -17.02 6.89 -10.66
CA TRP A 155 -17.24 7.42 -9.32
C TRP A 155 -18.57 6.89 -8.78
N LEU A 156 -18.80 7.09 -7.48
CA LEU A 156 -20.04 6.83 -6.75
C LEU A 156 -20.85 8.13 -6.69
N ASP A 157 -22.10 8.13 -7.15
CA ASP A 157 -23.03 9.26 -7.00
C ASP A 157 -24.40 8.73 -6.60
N PHE A 158 -24.96 9.29 -5.52
CA PHE A 158 -26.26 8.90 -5.01
C PHE A 158 -27.40 9.66 -5.71
N PRO A 159 -28.61 9.09 -5.79
CA PRO A 159 -29.78 9.77 -6.33
C PRO A 159 -30.04 11.11 -5.62
N ARG A 160 -30.03 12.20 -6.38
CA ARG A 160 -30.30 13.56 -5.89
C ARG A 160 -30.86 14.44 -7.00
N ALA A 161 -31.38 15.61 -6.65
CA ALA A 161 -31.92 16.56 -7.63
C ALA A 161 -30.92 16.91 -8.75
N GLY A 162 -29.63 17.07 -8.41
CA GLY A 162 -28.57 17.41 -9.37
C GLY A 162 -28.19 16.32 -10.38
N ASN A 163 -28.73 15.10 -10.26
CA ASN A 163 -28.54 14.02 -11.22
C ASN A 163 -29.87 13.35 -11.63
N ASN A 164 -30.99 14.06 -11.48
CA ASN A 164 -32.34 13.57 -11.78
C ASN A 164 -32.70 12.28 -11.03
N ASN A 165 -32.28 12.14 -9.77
CA ASN A 165 -32.47 10.93 -8.95
C ASN A 165 -31.95 9.66 -9.63
N SER A 166 -30.84 9.76 -10.36
CA SER A 166 -30.24 8.63 -11.06
C SER A 166 -29.57 7.67 -10.08
N TYR A 167 -29.78 6.37 -10.30
CA TYR A 167 -29.07 5.28 -9.62
C TYR A 167 -27.87 4.75 -10.43
N TRP A 168 -27.60 5.34 -11.60
CA TRP A 168 -26.60 4.82 -12.53
C TRP A 168 -25.21 4.65 -11.91
N TYR A 169 -24.79 5.58 -11.06
CA TYR A 169 -23.50 5.54 -10.36
C TYR A 169 -23.62 5.05 -8.91
N ALA A 170 -24.83 4.75 -8.42
CA ALA A 170 -25.07 4.20 -7.08
C ALA A 170 -24.96 2.67 -7.08
N ARG A 171 -23.85 2.14 -7.63
CA ARG A 171 -23.62 0.70 -7.82
C ARG A 171 -22.12 0.35 -7.80
N ARG A 172 -21.83 -0.95 -7.76
CA ARG A 172 -20.49 -1.51 -7.98
C ARG A 172 -20.49 -2.47 -9.16
N GLN A 173 -19.47 -2.35 -10.01
CA GLN A 173 -19.27 -3.18 -11.21
C GLN A 173 -18.36 -4.37 -10.88
N LEU A 174 -18.79 -5.23 -9.94
CA LEU A 174 -17.95 -6.32 -9.44
C LEU A 174 -17.60 -7.34 -10.54
N ASN A 175 -18.45 -7.46 -11.57
CA ASN A 175 -18.23 -8.28 -12.76
C ASN A 175 -16.95 -7.91 -13.53
N LEU A 176 -16.39 -6.70 -13.36
CA LEU A 176 -15.14 -6.30 -14.01
C LEU A 176 -13.95 -7.18 -13.59
N THR A 177 -13.98 -7.73 -12.38
CA THR A 177 -12.93 -8.63 -11.87
C THR A 177 -13.07 -10.06 -12.39
N GLU A 178 -14.28 -10.44 -12.79
CA GLU A 178 -14.60 -11.79 -13.27
C GLU A 178 -14.33 -11.96 -14.77
N ASP A 179 -14.27 -10.86 -15.52
CA ASP A 179 -14.00 -10.90 -16.96
C ASP A 179 -12.51 -11.16 -17.23
N PRO A 180 -12.14 -12.34 -17.79
CA PRO A 180 -10.75 -12.68 -18.06
C PRO A 180 -10.13 -11.81 -19.16
N LEU A 181 -10.92 -11.07 -19.94
CA LEU A 181 -10.43 -10.16 -20.97
C LEU A 181 -10.12 -8.76 -20.44
N LEU A 182 -10.38 -8.48 -19.16
CA LEU A 182 -10.08 -7.20 -18.53
C LEU A 182 -8.88 -7.26 -17.59
N ARG A 183 -8.22 -6.11 -17.42
CA ARG A 183 -7.03 -5.91 -16.59
C ARG A 183 -7.35 -5.70 -15.10
N TYR A 184 -8.61 -5.47 -14.73
CA TYR A 184 -9.02 -5.30 -13.32
C TYR A 184 -8.70 -6.53 -12.46
N LYS A 185 -8.78 -7.73 -13.05
CA LYS A 185 -8.41 -9.00 -12.39
C LYS A 185 -6.99 -8.97 -11.82
N PHE A 186 -6.05 -8.31 -12.51
CA PHE A 186 -4.66 -8.24 -12.07
C PHE A 186 -4.49 -7.46 -10.76
N LEU A 187 -5.28 -6.40 -10.59
CA LEU A 187 -5.27 -5.58 -9.37
C LEU A 187 -5.97 -6.32 -8.22
N ASN A 188 -7.08 -7.00 -8.53
CA ASN A 188 -7.81 -7.83 -7.59
C ASN A 188 -6.97 -9.01 -7.08
N ASP A 189 -6.26 -9.69 -7.99
CA ASP A 189 -5.39 -10.82 -7.68
C ASP A 189 -4.19 -10.38 -6.85
N PHE A 190 -3.64 -9.19 -7.13
CA PHE A 190 -2.59 -8.59 -6.31
C PHE A 190 -3.10 -8.23 -4.91
N ASP A 191 -4.30 -7.63 -4.79
CA ASP A 191 -4.88 -7.32 -3.49
C ASP A 191 -5.04 -8.59 -2.64
N ARG A 192 -5.61 -9.65 -3.23
CA ARG A 192 -5.72 -10.95 -2.58
C ARG A 192 -4.36 -11.47 -2.12
N ALA A 193 -3.34 -11.41 -2.98
CA ALA A 193 -1.98 -11.85 -2.63
C ALA A 193 -1.36 -11.01 -1.51
N MET A 194 -1.59 -9.69 -1.50
CA MET A 194 -1.16 -8.78 -0.44
C MET A 194 -1.80 -9.15 0.91
N GLN A 195 -3.11 -9.41 0.94
CA GLN A 195 -3.81 -9.81 2.17
C GLN A 195 -3.34 -11.18 2.67
N MET A 196 -3.22 -12.17 1.77
CA MET A 196 -2.75 -13.52 2.13
C MET A 196 -1.30 -13.51 2.63
N ALA A 197 -0.46 -12.64 2.07
CA ALA A 197 0.90 -12.45 2.55
C ALA A 197 0.92 -11.79 3.94
N GLU A 198 0.01 -10.85 4.22
CA GLU A 198 -0.11 -10.25 5.56
C GLU A 198 -0.56 -11.29 6.57
N GLU A 199 -1.60 -12.06 6.29
CA GLU A 199 -2.08 -13.14 7.17
C GLU A 199 -0.95 -14.12 7.51
N LYS A 200 -0.11 -14.45 6.53
CA LYS A 200 1.03 -15.37 6.71
C LYS A 200 2.17 -14.78 7.54
N HIS A 201 2.43 -13.48 7.42
CA HIS A 201 3.64 -12.84 7.96
C HIS A 201 3.38 -11.85 9.11
N GLY A 202 2.13 -11.46 9.35
CA GLY A 202 1.65 -10.65 10.47
C GLY A 202 2.27 -9.27 10.60
N TRP A 203 2.55 -8.57 9.49
CA TRP A 203 3.28 -7.30 9.57
C TRP A 203 2.45 -6.14 10.11
N LEU A 204 1.11 -6.18 10.05
CA LEU A 204 0.28 -5.12 10.66
C LEU A 204 0.33 -5.19 12.19
N ALA A 205 0.43 -6.38 12.76
CA ALA A 205 0.59 -6.58 14.20
C ALA A 205 2.04 -6.36 14.70
N ALA A 206 3.02 -6.35 13.79
CA ALA A 206 4.41 -6.14 14.13
C ALA A 206 4.71 -4.67 14.51
N PRO A 207 5.78 -4.43 15.30
CA PRO A 207 6.28 -3.09 15.54
C PRO A 207 6.51 -2.30 14.24
N GLN A 208 6.57 -0.98 14.38
CA GLN A 208 6.80 -0.09 13.26
C GLN A 208 8.05 -0.48 12.45
N GLY A 209 7.91 -0.46 11.13
CA GLY A 209 9.01 -0.82 10.22
C GLY A 209 10.20 0.14 10.33
N TYR A 210 11.40 -0.41 10.19
CA TYR A 210 12.65 0.36 10.16
C TYR A 210 12.99 0.73 8.72
N VAL A 211 12.89 2.01 8.37
CA VAL A 211 13.25 2.53 7.04
C VAL A 211 14.75 2.74 6.96
N SER A 212 15.46 1.80 6.33
CA SER A 212 16.92 1.89 6.12
C SER A 212 17.27 2.83 4.96
N GLN A 213 16.39 2.95 3.96
CA GLN A 213 16.67 3.78 2.78
C GLN A 213 15.42 4.52 2.28
N LYS A 214 15.62 5.78 1.92
CA LYS A 214 14.64 6.69 1.30
C LYS A 214 15.36 7.59 0.30
N HIS A 215 15.84 6.99 -0.78
CA HIS A 215 16.77 7.62 -1.72
C HIS A 215 16.02 8.47 -2.74
N GLU A 216 16.27 9.78 -2.73
CA GLU A 216 15.51 10.73 -3.58
C GLU A 216 15.84 10.62 -5.06
N GLU A 217 17.12 10.55 -5.43
CA GLU A 217 17.50 10.48 -6.87
C GLU A 217 17.10 9.14 -7.48
N ASN A 218 17.46 8.03 -6.82
CA ASN A 218 17.11 6.69 -7.27
C ASN A 218 15.61 6.38 -7.14
N LYS A 219 14.86 7.18 -6.36
CA LYS A 219 13.45 6.96 -6.01
C LYS A 219 13.21 5.57 -5.39
N VAL A 220 14.14 5.13 -4.55
CA VAL A 220 14.08 3.81 -3.89
C VAL A 220 13.78 3.96 -2.40
N ILE A 221 12.81 3.19 -1.92
CA ILE A 221 12.51 3.03 -0.49
C ILE A 221 12.83 1.59 -0.08
N VAL A 222 13.59 1.44 1.00
CA VAL A 222 13.88 0.14 1.63
C VAL A 222 13.52 0.21 3.11
N PHE A 223 12.82 -0.80 3.59
CA PHE A 223 12.54 -0.96 5.02
C PHE A 223 12.42 -2.41 5.44
N GLU A 224 12.58 -2.67 6.74
CA GLU A 224 12.30 -3.97 7.35
C GLU A 224 11.09 -3.90 8.27
N ARG A 225 10.16 -4.85 8.15
CA ARG A 225 9.02 -5.01 9.08
C ARG A 225 8.65 -6.48 9.17
N ALA A 226 8.41 -6.97 10.39
CA ALA A 226 8.11 -8.39 10.67
C ALA A 226 9.17 -9.37 10.13
N GLY A 227 10.44 -8.96 10.10
CA GLY A 227 11.54 -9.78 9.54
C GLY A 227 11.54 -9.90 8.01
N LEU A 228 10.65 -9.18 7.33
CA LEU A 228 10.63 -9.05 5.88
C LEU A 228 11.42 -7.82 5.44
N VAL A 229 12.07 -7.92 4.28
CA VAL A 229 12.77 -6.81 3.61
C VAL A 229 11.91 -6.33 2.47
N TRP A 230 11.59 -5.04 2.46
CA TRP A 230 10.71 -4.40 1.51
C TRP A 230 11.52 -3.46 0.63
N VAL A 231 11.37 -3.57 -0.69
CA VAL A 231 12.13 -2.78 -1.66
C VAL A 231 11.15 -2.21 -2.66
N PHE A 232 11.08 -0.88 -2.77
CA PHE A 232 10.21 -0.18 -3.71
C PHE A 232 11.07 0.69 -4.62
N ASN A 233 10.88 0.61 -5.93
CA ASN A 233 11.45 1.52 -6.91
C ASN A 233 10.34 2.36 -7.56
N PHE A 234 10.19 3.59 -7.09
CA PHE A 234 9.25 4.60 -7.61
C PHE A 234 9.81 5.39 -8.80
N HIS A 235 11.03 5.09 -9.26
CA HIS A 235 11.60 5.80 -10.40
C HIS A 235 10.71 5.61 -11.63
N ALA A 236 10.49 6.68 -12.40
CA ALA A 236 9.59 6.63 -13.56
C ALA A 236 10.13 5.76 -14.72
N THR A 237 11.46 5.76 -14.92
CA THR A 237 12.13 5.11 -16.06
C THR A 237 13.27 4.15 -15.69
N GLN A 238 14.01 4.37 -14.60
CA GLN A 238 15.24 3.65 -14.31
C GLN A 238 15.02 2.33 -13.56
N SER A 239 15.71 1.29 -14.04
CA SER A 239 15.82 -0.01 -13.37
C SER A 239 17.23 -0.21 -12.83
N TRP A 240 17.35 -0.93 -11.72
CA TRP A 240 18.63 -1.12 -11.02
C TRP A 240 19.02 -2.59 -10.97
N ALA A 241 19.99 -3.03 -11.79
CA ALA A 241 20.39 -4.44 -11.91
C ALA A 241 21.02 -5.01 -10.63
N ASP A 242 21.95 -4.26 -10.04
CA ASP A 242 22.73 -4.65 -8.87
C ASP A 242 22.55 -3.59 -7.78
N TYR A 243 21.31 -3.43 -7.31
CA TYR A 243 21.02 -2.45 -6.25
C TYR A 243 21.39 -3.02 -4.89
N LYS A 244 22.31 -2.36 -4.19
CA LYS A 244 22.74 -2.78 -2.86
C LYS A 244 21.78 -2.27 -1.80
N ILE A 245 21.26 -3.18 -0.97
CA ILE A 245 20.36 -2.84 0.15
C ILE A 245 20.88 -3.42 1.45
N GLY A 246 20.63 -2.72 2.57
CA GLY A 246 20.99 -3.19 3.91
C GLY A 246 19.92 -4.12 4.51
N VAL A 247 20.35 -5.11 5.31
CA VAL A 247 19.47 -6.00 6.08
C VAL A 247 19.96 -6.18 7.52
N GLY A 248 19.02 -6.31 8.45
CA GLY A 248 19.30 -6.21 9.89
C GLY A 248 19.86 -7.48 10.50
N ARG A 249 19.74 -8.63 9.84
CA ARG A 249 20.16 -9.93 10.40
C ARG A 249 21.65 -10.19 10.15
N LYS A 250 22.44 -10.26 11.23
CA LYS A 250 23.82 -10.76 11.21
C LYS A 250 23.95 -12.22 10.80
N GLY A 251 25.07 -12.54 10.16
CA GLY A 251 25.61 -13.91 10.13
C GLY A 251 25.21 -14.76 8.93
N GLY A 252 24.81 -14.12 7.83
CA GLY A 252 24.53 -14.82 6.59
C GLY A 252 23.09 -15.34 6.49
N GLY A 253 22.45 -15.09 5.35
CA GLY A 253 21.07 -15.46 5.07
C GLY A 253 20.80 -15.60 3.58
N LYS A 254 19.79 -16.42 3.26
CA LYS A 254 19.25 -16.59 1.92
C LYS A 254 17.82 -16.06 1.94
N TYR A 255 17.52 -15.06 1.14
CA TYR A 255 16.19 -14.47 1.03
C TYR A 255 15.51 -14.95 -0.25
N ARG A 256 14.18 -15.08 -0.18
CA ARG A 256 13.31 -15.42 -1.29
C ARG A 256 12.21 -14.37 -1.42
N ILE A 257 11.68 -14.23 -2.63
CA ILE A 257 10.52 -13.38 -2.89
C ILE A 257 9.28 -14.00 -2.23
N VAL A 258 8.52 -13.18 -1.50
CA VAL A 258 7.18 -13.53 -1.00
C VAL A 258 6.08 -12.75 -1.70
N LEU A 259 6.40 -11.57 -2.25
CA LEU A 259 5.51 -10.80 -3.09
C LEU A 259 6.34 -10.01 -4.10
N ASP A 260 5.94 -10.04 -5.36
CA ASP A 260 6.53 -9.26 -6.45
C ASP A 260 5.41 -8.60 -7.24
N THR A 261 5.34 -7.26 -7.20
CA THR A 261 4.34 -6.52 -7.98
C THR A 261 4.53 -6.66 -9.49
N ASP A 262 5.71 -7.03 -9.98
CA ASP A 262 6.02 -7.16 -11.40
C ASP A 262 5.65 -8.54 -11.97
N ALA A 263 5.14 -9.46 -11.16
CA ALA A 263 4.70 -10.76 -11.64
C ALA A 263 3.58 -10.63 -12.70
N GLU A 264 3.62 -11.51 -13.71
CA GLU A 264 2.65 -11.49 -14.83
C GLU A 264 1.21 -11.69 -14.36
N GLU A 265 1.01 -12.51 -13.32
CA GLU A 265 -0.30 -12.74 -12.69
C GLU A 265 -0.90 -11.47 -12.07
N PHE A 266 -0.08 -10.46 -11.80
CA PHE A 266 -0.52 -9.14 -11.35
C PHE A 266 -0.44 -8.09 -12.46
N GLY A 267 -0.30 -8.51 -13.72
CA GLY A 267 -0.21 -7.60 -14.87
C GLY A 267 1.10 -6.80 -14.93
N GLY A 268 2.16 -7.30 -14.29
CA GLY A 268 3.52 -6.79 -14.45
C GLY A 268 4.25 -7.42 -15.64
N PHE A 269 5.54 -7.13 -15.78
CA PHE A 269 6.36 -7.56 -16.93
C PHE A 269 7.16 -8.85 -16.70
N GLY A 270 7.07 -9.47 -15.52
CA GLY A 270 7.74 -10.74 -15.19
C GLY A 270 9.26 -10.64 -15.22
N ARG A 271 9.85 -9.48 -14.87
CA ARG A 271 11.29 -9.24 -15.05
C ARG A 271 12.17 -9.85 -13.97
N VAL A 272 11.58 -10.20 -12.82
CA VAL A 272 12.29 -10.84 -11.71
C VAL A 272 11.87 -12.31 -11.66
N ASP A 273 12.84 -13.22 -11.77
CA ASP A 273 12.57 -14.65 -11.64
C ASP A 273 12.18 -14.97 -10.18
N ALA A 274 10.97 -15.50 -9.98
CA ALA A 274 10.43 -15.89 -8.67
C ALA A 274 11.31 -16.94 -7.94
N GLY A 275 12.10 -17.73 -8.69
CA GLY A 275 13.06 -18.69 -8.14
C GLY A 275 14.33 -18.07 -7.56
N THR A 276 14.57 -16.77 -7.80
CA THR A 276 15.80 -16.07 -7.40
C THR A 276 16.04 -16.14 -5.90
N LYS A 277 17.28 -16.48 -5.53
CA LYS A 277 17.76 -16.48 -4.15
C LYS A 277 18.72 -15.33 -3.93
N PHE A 278 18.42 -14.47 -2.97
CA PHE A 278 19.25 -13.32 -2.63
C PHE A 278 20.13 -13.69 -1.43
N PHE A 279 21.45 -13.66 -1.63
CA PHE A 279 22.42 -14.00 -0.60
C PHE A 279 23.00 -12.74 0.03
N THR A 280 23.06 -12.74 1.35
CA THR A 280 23.81 -11.74 2.13
C THR A 280 25.30 -11.81 1.85
N ARG A 281 26.00 -10.68 1.95
CA ARG A 281 27.43 -10.58 1.60
C ARG A 281 28.39 -10.47 2.79
N GLY A 282 27.89 -10.49 4.03
CA GLY A 282 28.70 -10.30 5.23
C GLY A 282 29.25 -8.88 5.37
N GLN A 283 28.62 -7.89 4.71
CA GLN A 283 29.06 -6.51 4.67
C GLN A 283 27.89 -5.59 4.97
N GLY A 284 28.01 -4.76 6.01
CA GLY A 284 26.98 -3.77 6.35
C GLY A 284 26.77 -2.72 5.25
N TRP A 285 25.57 -2.13 5.23
CA TRP A 285 25.16 -1.09 4.29
C TRP A 285 24.01 -0.26 4.86
N ASP A 286 23.99 1.05 4.60
CA ASP A 286 22.96 1.99 5.09
C ASP A 286 22.63 1.83 6.59
N GLY A 287 23.67 1.64 7.42
CA GLY A 287 23.54 1.46 8.87
C GLY A 287 23.05 0.08 9.33
N MET A 288 22.83 -0.85 8.39
CA MET A 288 22.42 -2.24 8.65
C MET A 288 23.62 -3.16 8.78
N GLU A 289 23.43 -4.31 9.44
CA GLU A 289 24.52 -5.24 9.77
C GLU A 289 25.06 -6.03 8.58
N ASP A 290 24.22 -6.30 7.57
CA ASP A 290 24.60 -7.02 6.34
C ASP A 290 23.93 -6.37 5.12
N SER A 291 24.15 -6.91 3.92
CA SER A 291 23.59 -6.39 2.67
C SER A 291 23.32 -7.47 1.62
N LEU A 292 22.38 -7.17 0.72
CA LEU A 292 22.01 -7.96 -0.44
C LEU A 292 22.25 -7.15 -1.72
N MET A 293 22.32 -7.82 -2.87
CA MET A 293 22.15 -7.19 -4.19
C MET A 293 20.82 -7.65 -4.77
N VAL A 294 20.03 -6.72 -5.28
CA VAL A 294 18.69 -7.00 -5.81
C VAL A 294 18.54 -6.32 -7.16
N TYR A 295 17.96 -7.03 -8.12
CA TYR A 295 17.43 -6.40 -9.33
C TYR A 295 16.09 -5.75 -9.01
N VAL A 296 16.01 -4.43 -9.14
CA VAL A 296 14.81 -3.65 -8.82
C VAL A 296 14.35 -2.91 -10.07
N PRO A 297 13.44 -3.49 -10.87
CA PRO A 297 12.92 -2.85 -12.07
C PRO A 297 12.16 -1.55 -11.77
N THR A 298 12.08 -0.67 -12.76
CA THR A 298 11.29 0.58 -12.68
C THR A 298 9.82 0.29 -12.33
N ARG A 299 9.25 1.08 -11.40
CA ARG A 299 7.87 0.98 -10.89
C ARG A 299 7.50 -0.43 -10.42
N THR A 300 8.32 -0.98 -9.53
CA THR A 300 8.08 -2.28 -8.89
C THR A 300 8.32 -2.22 -7.39
N ALA A 301 7.74 -3.18 -6.68
CA ALA A 301 8.05 -3.50 -5.31
C ALA A 301 8.27 -5.01 -5.14
N LEU A 302 9.27 -5.35 -4.33
CA LEU A 302 9.60 -6.69 -3.88
C LEU A 302 9.49 -6.77 -2.37
N VAL A 303 8.89 -7.85 -1.87
CA VAL A 303 8.92 -8.21 -0.46
C VAL A 303 9.67 -9.53 -0.35
N LEU A 304 10.71 -9.54 0.47
CA LEU A 304 11.61 -10.66 0.63
C LEU A 304 11.50 -11.22 2.04
N ALA A 305 11.41 -12.53 2.16
CA ALA A 305 11.51 -13.24 3.44
C ALA A 305 12.81 -14.01 3.49
N LEU A 306 13.39 -14.10 4.68
CA LEU A 306 14.47 -15.04 4.92
C LEU A 306 13.96 -16.47 4.78
N GLU A 307 14.71 -17.30 4.07
CA GLU A 307 14.46 -18.73 3.97
C GLU A 307 14.97 -19.43 5.25
N GLU A 308 14.08 -20.13 5.93
CA GLU A 308 14.44 -20.91 7.11
C GLU A 308 15.44 -22.02 6.72
N LYS A 309 16.42 -22.27 7.60
CA LYS A 309 17.32 -23.42 7.44
C LYS A 309 16.52 -24.67 7.82
N THR A 310 16.10 -25.45 6.83
CA THR A 310 15.71 -26.86 7.02
C THR A 310 16.87 -27.68 7.57
#